data_AF-A0A959LVK0-F1
#
_entry.id   AF-A0A959LVK0-F1
#
_cell.length_a   1.000
_cell.length_b   1.000
_cell.length_c   1.000
_cell.angle_alpha   90.00
_cell.angle_beta   90.00
_cell.angle_gamma   90.00
#
_symmetry.space_group_name_H-M   'P 1'
#
loop_
_entity.id
_entity.type
_entity.pdbx_description
1 polymer ?
#
loop_
_entity_poly.entity_id
_entity_poly.type
_entity_poly.pdbx_seq_one_letter_code
_entity_poly.pdbx_strand_id
1 'polypeptide(L)'
;MKTIFWFRRDLRLKDNVGLHNALKNNINVIPIFIFDENIINELPKNDKRINFIHSELESIKKQLNNINSDLLVFKGTPEKIFEKLIAENKIEKVYANHDYEPYAIDRDREIKKLLADSDVEFKTFKDQVIFEKDEILKTNEKPYLVFTPYSKVWKSKINNNLLLDNSINKFRNNFFKYEHPSRMLSLSDLGFEKVNLNISSKNLDLDVVKNYEKTRDFPAINGTSKMSVHLRFGTVSIRELVSLAILTNEKYLNELIWREFFMSILYHFPHTVSENFHEKYNKMTWRNNQSEFEAWCSGKTGFPLVDAGMRELNETGLMHNRVRMVVANFLTKLLLIDWRWGEEYFAKKLLDYELSSNIGNWQWAAGTGVDAAPYFRIFRPDTQVERFDKDFEYIKKWIPDYENDYIDPIVNYKEARQRALDSYKRIM
;
A
#
# COMPACT_ATOMS: atom_id res chain seq x y z
N MET A 1 -4.42 27.56 23.83
CA MET A 1 -3.76 27.32 22.53
C MET A 1 -4.30 26.02 21.95
N LYS A 2 -4.32 25.90 20.61
CA LYS A 2 -4.83 24.70 19.92
C LYS A 2 -3.66 23.84 19.45
N THR A 3 -3.82 22.53 19.51
CA THR A 3 -2.89 21.56 18.93
C THR A 3 -3.60 20.85 17.78
N ILE A 4 -2.95 20.69 16.63
CA ILE A 4 -3.51 19.91 15.53
C ILE A 4 -2.94 18.49 15.57
N PHE A 5 -3.77 17.50 15.30
CA PHE A 5 -3.32 16.19 14.85
C PHE A 5 -3.74 15.96 13.40
N TRP A 6 -2.78 15.82 12.50
CA TRP A 6 -3.03 15.68 11.07
C TRP A 6 -3.00 14.21 10.64
N PHE A 7 -4.19 13.66 10.38
CA PHE A 7 -4.37 12.33 9.79
C PHE A 7 -3.99 12.33 8.30
N ARG A 8 -3.37 11.24 7.84
CA ARG A 8 -3.09 10.95 6.42
C ARG A 8 -3.39 9.49 6.11
N ARG A 9 -2.40 8.60 6.21
CA ARG A 9 -2.53 7.16 5.92
C ARG A 9 -2.58 6.30 7.18
N ASP A 10 -3.11 6.87 8.24
CA ASP A 10 -3.15 6.35 9.61
C ASP A 10 -4.55 6.52 10.21
N LEU A 11 -5.58 6.20 9.41
CA LEU A 11 -7.00 6.44 9.65
C LEU A 11 -7.59 5.56 10.76
N ARG A 12 -7.06 5.70 11.97
CA ARG A 12 -7.54 5.02 13.17
C ARG A 12 -7.27 5.86 14.41
N LEU A 13 -8.17 5.77 15.37
CA LEU A 13 -7.98 6.38 16.68
C LEU A 13 -7.22 5.44 17.65
N LYS A 14 -7.33 4.13 17.46
CA LYS A 14 -6.70 3.11 18.30
C LYS A 14 -5.24 2.91 17.89
N ASP A 15 -4.36 2.83 18.89
CA ASP A 15 -2.94 2.54 18.71
C ASP A 15 -2.33 3.42 17.60
N ASN A 16 -2.55 4.74 17.66
CA ASN A 16 -1.97 5.73 16.77
C ASN A 16 -0.96 6.55 17.58
N VAL A 17 0.34 6.44 17.24
CA VAL A 17 1.43 6.98 18.06
C VAL A 17 1.43 8.51 18.10
N GLY A 18 1.28 9.16 16.95
CA GLY A 18 1.23 10.61 16.88
C GLY A 18 0.02 11.18 17.61
N LEU A 19 -1.16 10.55 17.46
CA LEU A 19 -2.37 10.97 18.16
C LEU A 19 -2.24 10.77 19.68
N HIS A 20 -1.69 9.63 20.10
CA HIS A 20 -1.39 9.36 21.51
C HIS A 20 -0.53 10.48 22.11
N ASN A 21 0.57 10.85 21.43
CA ASN A 21 1.48 11.87 21.93
C ASN A 21 0.87 13.28 21.88
N ALA A 22 0.03 13.57 20.89
CA ALA A 22 -0.72 14.82 20.83
C ALA A 22 -1.64 14.96 22.05
N LEU A 23 -2.44 13.93 22.34
CA LEU A 23 -3.40 13.92 23.44
C LEU A 23 -2.73 13.84 24.81
N LYS A 24 -1.65 13.06 24.96
CA LYS A 24 -0.98 12.89 26.25
C LYS A 24 -0.33 14.18 26.76
N ASN A 25 0.22 14.98 25.85
CA ASN A 25 1.07 16.11 26.20
C ASN A 25 0.39 17.48 26.01
N ASN A 26 -0.83 17.51 25.47
CA ASN A 26 -1.53 18.76 25.17
C ASN A 26 -3.03 18.62 25.49
N ILE A 27 -3.68 19.77 25.62
CA ILE A 27 -5.14 19.89 25.64
C ILE A 27 -5.60 20.60 24.37
N ASN A 28 -6.90 20.58 24.06
CA ASN A 28 -7.47 21.20 22.87
C ASN A 28 -6.88 20.66 21.55
N VAL A 29 -6.74 19.34 21.47
CA VAL A 29 -6.28 18.64 20.25
C VAL A 29 -7.41 18.61 19.22
N ILE A 30 -7.14 19.11 18.02
CA ILE A 30 -8.06 19.16 16.88
C ILE A 30 -7.55 18.19 15.82
N PRO A 31 -8.24 17.05 15.63
CA PRO A 31 -7.99 16.16 14.52
C PRO A 31 -8.39 16.80 13.19
N ILE A 32 -7.51 16.74 12.20
CA ILE A 32 -7.80 17.18 10.83
C ILE A 32 -7.42 16.11 9.81
N PHE A 33 -8.07 16.16 8.65
CA PHE A 33 -7.67 15.45 7.44
C PHE A 33 -7.71 16.41 6.25
N ILE A 34 -6.77 16.26 5.32
CA ILE A 34 -6.69 17.08 4.11
C ILE A 34 -6.75 16.15 2.91
N PHE A 35 -7.79 16.29 2.08
CA PHE A 35 -7.81 15.76 0.72
C PHE A 35 -6.90 16.63 -0.14
N ASP A 36 -5.65 16.16 -0.24
CA ASP A 36 -4.53 16.82 -0.90
C ASP A 36 -4.73 16.88 -2.42
N GLU A 37 -4.91 18.09 -2.96
CA GLU A 37 -5.13 18.34 -4.39
C GLU A 37 -3.96 17.92 -5.27
N ASN A 38 -2.74 17.82 -4.73
CA ASN A 38 -1.60 17.28 -5.48
C ASN A 38 -1.74 15.77 -5.73
N ILE A 39 -2.59 15.07 -4.97
CA ILE A 39 -2.88 13.64 -5.13
C ILE A 39 -4.21 13.45 -5.84
N ILE A 40 -5.29 14.05 -5.32
CA ILE A 40 -6.64 13.72 -5.75
C ILE A 40 -6.99 14.21 -7.16
N ASN A 41 -6.30 15.22 -7.68
CA ASN A 41 -6.56 15.76 -9.03
C ASN A 41 -6.07 14.81 -10.14
N GLU A 42 -5.20 13.85 -9.84
CA GLU A 42 -4.71 12.84 -10.79
C GLU A 42 -5.63 11.61 -10.86
N LEU A 43 -6.61 11.51 -9.96
CA LEU A 43 -7.45 10.33 -9.80
C LEU A 43 -8.74 10.44 -10.63
N PRO A 44 -9.28 9.31 -11.13
CA PRO A 44 -10.56 9.30 -11.80
C PRO A 44 -11.70 9.61 -10.81
N LYS A 45 -12.79 10.23 -11.30
CA LYS A 45 -13.93 10.61 -10.45
C LYS A 45 -14.57 9.45 -9.68
N ASN A 46 -14.47 8.23 -10.21
CA ASN A 46 -14.99 7.01 -9.60
C ASN A 46 -13.93 6.22 -8.80
N ASP A 47 -12.87 6.88 -8.32
CA ASP A 47 -11.81 6.23 -7.57
C ASP A 47 -12.34 5.57 -6.28
N LYS A 48 -12.14 4.25 -6.19
CA LYS A 48 -12.62 3.44 -5.07
C LYS A 48 -11.84 3.70 -3.78
N ARG A 49 -10.58 4.16 -3.85
CA ARG A 49 -9.76 4.48 -2.67
C ARG A 49 -10.27 5.73 -1.98
N ILE A 50 -10.66 6.75 -2.74
CA ILE A 50 -11.25 7.98 -2.19
C ILE A 50 -12.57 7.67 -1.48
N ASN A 51 -13.41 6.82 -2.08
CA ASN A 51 -14.63 6.33 -1.43
C ASN A 51 -14.32 5.59 -0.12
N PHE A 52 -13.29 4.74 -0.10
CA PHE A 52 -12.89 4.02 1.12
C PHE A 52 -12.38 4.97 2.21
N ILE A 53 -11.45 5.87 1.88
CA ILE A 53 -10.92 6.89 2.79
C ILE A 53 -12.08 7.73 3.36
N HIS A 54 -12.98 8.20 2.50
CA HIS A 54 -14.15 8.98 2.91
C HIS A 54 -15.00 8.23 3.96
N SER A 55 -15.30 6.95 3.71
CA SER A 55 -16.08 6.13 4.66
C SER A 55 -15.37 5.91 6.02
N GLU A 56 -14.04 5.77 6.03
CA GLU A 56 -13.29 5.63 7.28
C GLU A 56 -13.19 6.96 8.03
N LEU A 57 -13.07 8.09 7.32
CA LEU A 57 -13.14 9.43 7.93
C LEU A 57 -14.52 9.70 8.55
N GLU A 58 -15.62 9.31 7.89
CA GLU A 58 -16.96 9.38 8.46
C GLU A 58 -17.06 8.57 9.75
N SER A 59 -16.49 7.36 9.77
CA SER A 59 -16.44 6.50 10.95
C SER A 59 -15.65 7.12 12.11
N ILE A 60 -14.48 7.72 11.82
CA ILE A 60 -13.68 8.43 12.83
C ILE A 60 -14.42 9.66 13.35
N LYS A 61 -14.98 10.47 12.44
CA LYS A 61 -15.75 11.68 12.79
C LYS A 61 -16.93 11.32 13.70
N LYS A 62 -17.68 10.27 13.37
CA LYS A 62 -18.78 9.77 14.22
C LYS A 62 -18.30 9.38 15.63
N GLN A 63 -17.15 8.69 15.74
CA GLN A 63 -16.59 8.33 17.04
C GLN A 63 -16.15 9.56 17.85
N LEU A 64 -15.59 10.58 17.21
CA LEU A 64 -15.19 11.83 17.87
C LEU A 64 -16.40 12.68 18.30
N ASN A 65 -17.45 12.72 17.48
CA ASN A 65 -18.70 13.43 17.81
C ASN A 65 -19.36 12.85 19.07
N ASN A 66 -19.28 11.54 19.29
CA ASN A 66 -19.81 10.89 20.50
C ASN A 66 -19.12 11.33 21.80
N ILE A 67 -17.96 12.00 21.73
CA ILE A 67 -17.25 12.56 22.87
C ILE A 67 -17.18 14.10 22.82
N ASN A 68 -18.11 14.72 22.09
CA ASN A 68 -18.21 16.17 21.86
C ASN A 68 -16.94 16.78 21.22
N SER A 69 -16.18 15.99 20.47
CA SER A 69 -15.06 16.44 19.63
C SER A 69 -15.47 16.38 18.16
N ASP A 70 -14.55 16.72 17.26
CA ASP A 70 -14.80 16.59 15.83
C ASP A 70 -13.53 16.18 15.05
N LEU A 71 -13.73 15.72 13.81
CA LEU A 71 -12.71 15.63 12.77
C LEU A 71 -13.01 16.69 11.70
N LEU A 72 -12.10 17.65 11.55
CA LEU A 72 -12.22 18.65 10.49
C LEU A 72 -11.63 18.09 9.19
N VAL A 73 -12.38 18.18 8.10
CA VAL A 73 -11.97 17.65 6.79
C VAL A 73 -11.89 18.79 5.80
N PHE A 74 -10.74 18.91 5.15
CA PHE A 74 -10.44 19.97 4.19
C PHE A 74 -10.16 19.38 2.81
N LYS A 75 -10.33 20.21 1.78
CA LYS A 75 -9.85 19.99 0.42
C LYS A 75 -8.96 21.17 0.03
N GLY A 76 -7.78 20.88 -0.49
CA GLY A 76 -6.79 21.88 -0.89
C GLY A 76 -5.38 21.30 -0.84
N THR A 77 -4.38 22.09 -1.22
CA THR A 77 -2.99 21.70 -0.96
C THR A 77 -2.68 21.85 0.54
N PRO A 78 -1.85 20.97 1.14
CA PRO A 78 -1.49 21.04 2.55
C PRO A 78 -1.03 22.43 2.99
N GLU A 79 -0.21 23.09 2.17
CA GLU A 79 0.36 24.42 2.43
C GLU A 79 -0.76 25.45 2.63
N LYS A 80 -1.67 25.56 1.65
CA LYS A 80 -2.78 26.52 1.70
C LYS A 80 -3.70 26.27 2.89
N ILE A 81 -3.93 25.01 3.25
CA ILE A 81 -4.75 24.67 4.41
C ILE A 81 -4.04 25.07 5.70
N PHE A 82 -2.74 24.81 5.84
CA PHE A 82 -2.01 25.23 7.03
C PHE A 82 -1.87 26.76 7.13
N GLU A 83 -1.63 27.48 6.04
CA GLU A 83 -1.65 28.95 6.01
C GLU A 83 -2.98 29.50 6.55
N LYS A 84 -4.10 28.97 6.03
CA LYS A 84 -5.43 29.33 6.49
C LYS A 84 -5.62 29.03 7.98
N LEU A 85 -5.24 27.82 8.42
CA LEU A 85 -5.42 27.38 9.80
C LEU A 85 -4.64 28.26 10.78
N ILE A 86 -3.41 28.63 10.45
CA ILE A 86 -2.56 29.53 11.25
C ILE A 86 -3.14 30.94 11.30
N ALA A 87 -3.62 31.47 10.17
CA ALA A 87 -4.22 32.79 10.12
C ALA A 87 -5.52 32.89 10.96
N GLU A 88 -6.32 31.83 10.96
CA GLU A 88 -7.62 31.80 11.64
C GLU A 88 -7.55 31.36 13.11
N ASN A 89 -6.43 30.76 13.55
CA ASN A 89 -6.35 30.12 14.86
C ASN A 89 -4.98 30.31 15.53
N LYS A 90 -4.99 30.45 16.86
CA LYS A 90 -3.76 30.34 17.68
C LYS A 90 -3.35 28.88 17.85
N ILE A 91 -2.64 28.36 16.85
CA ILE A 91 -2.04 27.02 16.84
C ILE A 91 -0.65 27.10 17.45
N GLU A 92 -0.33 26.15 18.33
CA GLU A 92 0.98 26.07 18.98
C GLU A 92 1.80 24.90 18.43
N LYS A 93 1.12 23.77 18.18
CA LYS A 93 1.76 22.54 17.74
C LYS A 93 0.93 21.81 16.69
N VAL A 94 1.61 21.14 15.77
CA VAL A 94 1.03 20.18 14.83
C VAL A 94 1.71 18.83 15.05
N TYR A 95 0.90 17.78 15.19
CA TYR A 95 1.33 16.40 15.37
C TYR A 95 0.94 15.56 14.16
N ALA A 96 1.78 14.59 13.84
CA ALA A 96 1.66 13.75 12.65
C ALA A 96 2.40 12.40 12.83
N ASN A 97 2.17 11.42 11.96
CA ASN A 97 2.95 10.17 11.90
C ASN A 97 3.87 10.14 10.68
N HIS A 98 5.04 9.49 10.75
CA HIS A 98 5.99 9.42 9.63
C HIS A 98 5.40 8.73 8.40
N ASP A 99 5.74 9.26 7.22
CA ASP A 99 5.63 8.57 5.94
C ASP A 99 7.04 8.36 5.34
N TYR A 100 7.17 7.42 4.41
CA TYR A 100 8.44 7.00 3.83
C TYR A 100 8.47 7.13 2.30
N GLU A 101 7.36 7.54 1.69
CA GLU A 101 7.29 7.80 0.25
C GLU A 101 7.88 9.20 -0.07
N PRO A 102 8.61 9.37 -1.18
CA PRO A 102 9.33 10.62 -1.49
C PRO A 102 8.45 11.87 -1.43
N TYR A 103 7.27 11.84 -2.07
CA TYR A 103 6.31 12.96 -2.03
C TYR A 103 5.94 13.35 -0.59
N ALA A 104 5.66 12.37 0.27
CA ALA A 104 5.24 12.63 1.64
C ALA A 104 6.39 13.18 2.51
N ILE A 105 7.63 12.75 2.26
CA ILE A 105 8.82 13.30 2.91
C ILE A 105 9.01 14.77 2.51
N ASP A 106 8.90 15.08 1.21
CA ASP A 106 9.04 16.45 0.70
C ASP A 106 7.91 17.36 1.21
N ARG A 107 6.66 16.90 1.16
CA ARG A 107 5.51 17.60 1.74
C ARG A 107 5.73 17.89 3.23
N ASP A 108 6.11 16.90 4.02
CA ASP A 108 6.29 17.09 5.46
C ASP A 108 7.47 18.03 5.77
N ARG A 109 8.49 18.08 4.91
CA ARG A 109 9.59 19.06 4.99
C ARG A 109 9.12 20.49 4.70
N GLU A 110 8.33 20.71 3.66
CA GLU A 110 7.81 22.05 3.33
C GLU A 110 6.80 22.52 4.38
N ILE A 111 5.91 21.64 4.86
CA ILE A 111 4.99 21.98 5.97
C ILE A 111 5.74 22.29 7.26
N LYS A 112 6.83 21.57 7.56
CA LYS A 112 7.68 21.88 8.73
C LYS A 112 8.23 23.30 8.65
N LYS A 113 8.72 23.70 7.48
CA LYS A 113 9.27 25.04 7.25
C LYS A 113 8.20 26.11 7.42
N LEU A 114 7.05 25.92 6.77
CA LEU A 114 5.90 26.83 6.84
C LEU A 114 5.41 27.04 8.28
N LEU A 115 5.33 25.96 9.07
CA LEU A 115 4.93 26.03 10.47
C LEU A 115 5.98 26.76 11.33
N ALA A 116 7.26 26.53 11.07
CA ALA A 116 8.35 27.19 11.79
C ALA A 116 8.37 28.72 11.56
N ASP A 117 8.05 29.17 10.34
CA ASP A 117 7.95 30.61 10.02
C ASP A 117 6.83 31.32 10.80
N SER A 118 5.92 30.56 11.43
CA SER A 118 4.82 31.06 12.28
C SER A 118 4.96 30.65 13.75
N ASP A 119 6.16 30.25 14.20
CA ASP A 119 6.43 29.77 15.56
C ASP A 119 5.56 28.55 16.00
N VAL A 120 5.13 27.73 15.04
CA VAL A 120 4.34 26.51 15.29
C VAL A 120 5.24 25.28 15.26
N GLU A 121 5.25 24.50 16.35
CA GLU A 121 6.09 23.31 16.47
C GLU A 121 5.50 22.12 15.70
N PHE A 122 6.25 21.51 14.77
CA PHE A 122 5.82 20.30 14.05
C PHE A 122 6.50 19.04 14.61
N LYS A 123 5.71 18.11 15.15
CA LYS A 123 6.16 16.83 15.71
C LYS A 123 5.63 15.63 14.95
N THR A 124 6.52 14.72 14.60
CA THR A 124 6.18 13.50 13.88
C THR A 124 6.65 12.25 14.62
N PHE A 125 5.95 11.12 14.42
CA PHE A 125 6.19 9.89 15.16
C PHE A 125 6.15 8.64 14.26
N LYS A 126 6.97 7.63 14.57
CA LYS A 126 6.88 6.30 13.94
C LYS A 126 5.54 5.66 14.25
N ASP A 127 4.82 5.18 13.24
CA ASP A 127 3.50 4.55 13.46
C ASP A 127 3.16 3.40 12.49
N GLN A 128 3.38 3.57 11.19
CA GLN A 128 2.93 2.59 10.17
C GLN A 128 3.87 1.37 9.99
N VAL A 129 4.95 1.31 10.77
CA VAL A 129 5.95 0.24 10.81
C VAL A 129 6.35 -0.04 12.26
N ILE A 130 6.87 -1.24 12.51
CA ILE A 130 7.57 -1.65 13.72
C ILE A 130 8.96 -1.02 13.75
N PHE A 131 9.74 -1.17 12.68
CA PHE A 131 11.07 -0.58 12.53
C PHE A 131 11.11 0.37 11.33
N GLU A 132 11.59 1.59 11.56
CA GLU A 132 11.73 2.64 10.55
C GLU A 132 13.19 2.83 10.13
N LYS A 133 13.39 3.26 8.88
CA LYS A 133 14.63 3.86 8.38
C LYS A 133 15.88 2.99 8.68
N ASP A 134 16.66 3.41 9.68
CA ASP A 134 17.97 2.88 10.06
C ASP A 134 17.89 1.87 11.22
N GLU A 135 16.69 1.56 11.73
CA GLU A 135 16.55 0.67 12.88
C GLU A 135 16.95 -0.78 12.57
N ILE A 136 16.92 -1.19 11.29
CA ILE A 136 17.38 -2.49 10.80
C ILE A 136 18.46 -2.31 9.72
N LEU A 137 19.70 -2.14 10.16
CA LEU A 137 20.89 -2.10 9.31
C LEU A 137 21.83 -3.29 9.57
N LYS A 138 22.76 -3.50 8.63
CA LYS A 138 23.92 -4.37 8.81
C LYS A 138 24.88 -3.77 9.85
N THR A 139 25.84 -4.57 10.29
CA THR A 139 26.91 -4.11 11.20
C THR A 139 27.78 -3.00 10.62
N ASN A 140 27.83 -2.87 9.29
CA ASN A 140 28.52 -1.78 8.59
C ASN A 140 27.60 -0.59 8.26
N GLU A 141 26.47 -0.46 8.96
CA GLU A 141 25.48 0.63 8.82
C GLU A 141 24.85 0.75 7.43
N LYS A 142 24.99 -0.28 6.58
CA LYS A 142 24.34 -0.33 5.27
C LYS A 142 23.00 -1.07 5.36
N PRO A 143 22.01 -0.72 4.51
CA PRO A 143 20.75 -1.44 4.44
C PRO A 143 20.93 -2.89 3.98
N TYR A 144 19.99 -3.74 4.39
CA TYR A 144 19.86 -5.08 3.84
C TYR A 144 19.22 -5.04 2.47
N LEU A 145 19.75 -5.85 1.54
CA LEU A 145 19.27 -5.97 0.16
C LEU A 145 18.70 -7.36 -0.15
N VAL A 146 18.63 -8.23 0.87
CA VAL A 146 18.13 -9.60 0.81
C VAL A 146 17.19 -9.79 2.00
N PHE A 147 16.01 -10.35 1.78
CA PHE A 147 14.97 -10.43 2.79
C PHE A 147 15.32 -11.37 3.94
N THR A 148 15.92 -12.54 3.65
CA THR A 148 16.25 -13.53 4.68
C THR A 148 17.11 -12.97 5.82
N PRO A 149 18.27 -12.32 5.56
CA PRO A 149 19.05 -11.71 6.63
C PRO A 149 18.35 -10.50 7.28
N TYR A 150 17.60 -9.69 6.52
CA TYR A 150 16.80 -8.60 7.07
C TYR A 150 15.79 -9.12 8.11
N SER A 151 14.97 -10.10 7.71
CA SER A 151 13.92 -10.69 8.54
C SER A 151 14.47 -11.39 9.78
N LYS A 152 15.65 -12.02 9.68
CA LYS A 152 16.33 -12.61 10.84
C LYS A 152 16.69 -11.54 11.89
N VAL A 153 17.26 -10.41 11.46
CA VAL A 153 17.61 -9.32 12.38
C VAL A 153 16.37 -8.62 12.91
N TRP A 154 15.37 -8.39 12.05
CA TRP A 154 14.05 -7.85 12.43
C TRP A 154 13.43 -8.68 13.56
N LYS A 155 13.37 -10.01 13.40
CA LYS A 155 12.82 -10.92 14.42
C LYS A 155 13.67 -11.01 15.68
N SER A 156 14.97 -10.75 15.59
CA SER A 156 15.84 -10.73 16.78
C SER A 156 15.67 -9.46 17.62
N LYS A 157 15.21 -8.36 17.02
CA LYS A 157 15.04 -7.05 17.66
C LYS A 157 13.63 -6.81 18.18
N ILE A 158 12.62 -7.48 17.64
CA ILE A 158 11.22 -7.30 18.05
C ILE A 158 11.05 -7.65 19.54
N ASN A 159 10.30 -6.83 20.26
CA ASN A 159 9.87 -7.12 21.62
C ASN A 159 8.37 -7.46 21.64
N ASN A 160 7.91 -8.13 22.69
CA ASN A 160 6.51 -8.57 22.78
C ASN A 160 5.53 -7.47 23.25
N ASN A 161 6.02 -6.30 23.66
CA ASN A 161 5.20 -5.20 24.20
C ASN A 161 5.07 -4.07 23.17
N LEU A 162 4.39 -4.38 22.06
CA LEU A 162 4.32 -3.46 20.93
C LEU A 162 3.22 -2.40 21.10
N LEU A 163 2.07 -2.76 21.67
CA LEU A 163 0.88 -1.92 21.66
C LEU A 163 0.96 -0.76 22.65
N LEU A 164 0.46 0.41 22.22
CA LEU A 164 0.25 1.54 23.11
C LEU A 164 -0.89 1.31 24.10
N ASP A 165 -0.79 1.97 25.25
CA ASP A 165 -1.91 2.11 26.19
C ASP A 165 -3.10 2.82 25.50
N ASN A 166 -4.33 2.45 25.86
CA ASN A 166 -5.55 2.84 25.16
C ASN A 166 -5.80 4.35 25.27
N SER A 167 -5.29 5.07 24.27
CA SER A 167 -4.97 6.49 24.35
C SER A 167 -6.23 7.34 24.34
N ILE A 168 -7.23 6.96 23.53
CA ILE A 168 -8.52 7.65 23.44
C ILE A 168 -9.22 7.61 24.80
N ASN A 169 -9.36 6.43 25.39
CA ASN A 169 -10.12 6.27 26.62
C ASN A 169 -9.49 7.05 27.77
N LYS A 170 -8.15 7.05 27.83
CA LYS A 170 -7.39 7.75 28.86
C LYS A 170 -7.39 9.26 28.70
N PHE A 171 -7.32 9.77 27.46
CA PHE A 171 -7.13 11.19 27.17
C PHE A 171 -8.29 11.84 26.40
N ARG A 172 -9.50 11.25 26.43
CA ARG A 172 -10.70 11.74 25.70
C ARG A 172 -11.06 13.21 25.98
N ASN A 173 -10.70 13.72 27.14
CA ASN A 173 -11.00 15.09 27.55
C ASN A 173 -10.02 16.11 26.94
N ASN A 174 -8.91 15.65 26.38
CA ASN A 174 -7.86 16.51 25.80
C ASN A 174 -8.15 16.88 24.34
N PHE A 175 -9.14 16.25 23.71
CA PHE A 175 -9.69 16.72 22.45
C PHE A 175 -10.38 18.07 22.62
N PHE A 176 -10.23 18.96 21.64
CA PHE A 176 -11.00 20.20 21.58
C PHE A 176 -12.50 19.89 21.47
N LYS A 177 -13.31 20.65 22.20
CA LYS A 177 -14.75 20.42 22.28
C LYS A 177 -15.51 21.36 21.34
N TYR A 178 -16.47 20.78 20.61
CA TYR A 178 -17.35 21.51 19.71
C TYR A 178 -18.79 21.38 20.21
N GLU A 179 -19.50 22.50 20.33
CA GLU A 179 -20.95 22.49 20.60
C GLU A 179 -21.72 21.91 19.42
N HIS A 180 -21.26 22.22 18.20
CA HIS A 180 -21.83 21.74 16.95
C HIS A 180 -20.71 21.17 16.06
N PRO A 181 -20.74 19.87 15.73
CA PRO A 181 -19.79 19.28 14.79
C PRO A 181 -19.86 19.94 13.42
N SER A 182 -18.72 20.08 12.76
CA SER A 182 -18.64 20.56 11.38
C SER A 182 -19.28 19.58 10.41
N ARG A 183 -19.80 20.08 9.28
CA ARG A 183 -20.29 19.24 8.20
C ARG A 183 -19.14 18.44 7.56
N MET A 184 -19.38 17.16 7.27
CA MET A 184 -18.49 16.34 6.45
C MET A 184 -18.59 16.77 4.98
N LEU A 185 -17.45 16.94 4.31
CA LEU A 185 -17.42 17.13 2.85
C LEU A 185 -18.00 15.88 2.17
N SER A 186 -18.96 16.05 1.28
CA SER A 186 -19.47 14.93 0.49
C SER A 186 -18.45 14.53 -0.58
N LEU A 187 -18.60 13.34 -1.17
CA LEU A 187 -17.80 12.95 -2.33
C LEU A 187 -17.95 13.95 -3.48
N SER A 188 -19.15 14.51 -3.69
CA SER A 188 -19.36 15.54 -4.73
C SER A 188 -18.63 16.84 -4.41
N ASP A 189 -18.56 17.26 -3.14
CA ASP A 189 -17.77 18.41 -2.70
C ASP A 189 -16.27 18.19 -3.00
N LEU A 190 -15.83 16.93 -3.00
CA LEU A 190 -14.46 16.53 -3.35
C LEU A 190 -14.23 16.39 -4.87
N GLY A 191 -15.29 16.29 -5.68
CA GLY A 191 -15.22 16.04 -7.12
C GLY A 191 -15.29 14.55 -7.51
N PHE A 192 -15.72 13.69 -6.59
CA PHE A 192 -15.82 12.25 -6.74
C PHE A 192 -17.26 11.75 -6.73
N GLU A 193 -17.47 10.59 -7.34
CA GLU A 193 -18.73 9.88 -7.40
C GLU A 193 -18.76 8.75 -6.38
N LYS A 194 -19.95 8.49 -5.83
CA LYS A 194 -20.15 7.36 -4.93
C LYS A 194 -20.09 6.06 -5.73
N VAL A 195 -19.26 5.12 -5.28
CA VAL A 195 -19.15 3.78 -5.88
C VAL A 195 -19.46 2.70 -4.85
N ASN A 196 -19.87 1.53 -5.33
CA ASN A 196 -20.04 0.37 -4.46
C ASN A 196 -18.67 -0.18 -4.06
N LEU A 197 -18.40 -0.23 -2.76
CA LEU A 197 -17.16 -0.79 -2.22
C LEU A 197 -17.43 -2.20 -1.71
N ASN A 198 -16.73 -3.18 -2.30
CA ASN A 198 -16.67 -4.53 -1.78
C ASN A 198 -15.29 -4.77 -1.13
N ILE A 199 -15.03 -4.05 -0.04
CA ILE A 199 -13.79 -4.17 0.74
C ILE A 199 -14.08 -5.04 1.95
N SER A 200 -13.18 -6.00 2.21
CA SER A 200 -13.30 -6.90 3.36
C SER A 200 -13.29 -6.13 4.68
N SER A 201 -13.84 -6.75 5.73
CA SER A 201 -13.83 -6.16 7.06
C SER A 201 -12.40 -5.97 7.58
N LYS A 202 -12.20 -4.92 8.39
CA LYS A 202 -10.97 -4.74 9.19
C LYS A 202 -10.84 -5.71 10.36
N ASN A 203 -11.86 -6.52 10.63
CA ASN A 203 -11.79 -7.60 11.59
C ASN A 203 -11.09 -8.81 10.96
N LEU A 204 -9.94 -9.17 11.52
CA LEU A 204 -9.13 -10.28 11.03
C LEU A 204 -9.75 -11.63 11.43
N ASP A 205 -10.00 -12.47 10.44
CA ASP A 205 -10.36 -13.88 10.65
C ASP A 205 -9.13 -14.66 11.13
N LEU A 206 -9.17 -15.11 12.38
CA LEU A 206 -8.07 -15.84 13.01
C LEU A 206 -7.84 -17.21 12.38
N ASP A 207 -8.88 -17.86 11.85
CA ASP A 207 -8.73 -19.19 11.26
C ASP A 207 -8.06 -19.11 9.89
N VAL A 208 -8.26 -18.02 9.16
CA VAL A 208 -7.46 -17.68 7.97
C VAL A 208 -5.98 -17.53 8.33
N VAL A 209 -5.65 -16.82 9.42
CA VAL A 209 -4.25 -16.62 9.85
C VAL A 209 -3.60 -17.93 10.28
N LYS A 210 -4.28 -18.75 11.08
CA LYS A 210 -3.76 -20.05 11.53
C LYS A 210 -3.43 -20.96 10.35
N ASN A 211 -4.28 -20.99 9.33
CA ASN A 211 -4.11 -21.82 8.14
C ASN A 211 -3.30 -21.16 7.01
N TYR A 212 -2.80 -19.94 7.24
CA TYR A 212 -2.27 -19.07 6.18
C TYR A 212 -1.20 -19.73 5.32
N GLU A 213 -0.22 -20.40 5.93
CA GLU A 213 0.85 -21.08 5.18
C GLU A 213 0.33 -22.12 4.19
N LYS A 214 -0.74 -22.83 4.55
CA LYS A 214 -1.33 -23.90 3.74
C LYS A 214 -2.21 -23.37 2.62
N THR A 215 -2.83 -22.19 2.78
CA THR A 215 -3.90 -21.72 1.89
C THR A 215 -3.53 -20.49 1.06
N ARG A 216 -2.51 -19.70 1.46
CA ARG A 216 -2.10 -18.43 0.83
C ARG A 216 -1.72 -18.49 -0.66
N ASP A 217 -1.41 -19.67 -1.18
CA ASP A 217 -0.90 -19.82 -2.55
C ASP A 217 -2.02 -20.06 -3.57
N PHE A 218 -3.24 -20.40 -3.12
CA PHE A 218 -4.36 -20.81 -3.98
C PHE A 218 -5.38 -19.68 -4.14
N PRO A 219 -5.46 -19.02 -5.32
CA PRO A 219 -6.31 -17.85 -5.52
C PRO A 219 -7.82 -18.14 -5.47
N ALA A 220 -8.25 -19.40 -5.68
CA ALA A 220 -9.64 -19.81 -5.51
C ALA A 220 -10.08 -19.83 -4.04
N ILE A 221 -9.13 -20.04 -3.11
CA ILE A 221 -9.40 -20.15 -1.68
C ILE A 221 -9.36 -18.77 -1.05
N ASN A 222 -10.30 -18.48 -0.14
CA ASN A 222 -10.20 -17.32 0.73
C ASN A 222 -9.15 -17.53 1.85
N GLY A 223 -7.89 -17.73 1.46
CA GLY A 223 -6.78 -18.12 2.35
C GLY A 223 -5.89 -16.97 2.80
N THR A 224 -6.31 -15.71 2.60
CA THR A 224 -5.49 -14.53 2.90
C THR A 224 -6.26 -13.54 3.76
N SER A 225 -5.56 -12.75 4.59
CA SER A 225 -6.19 -11.89 5.59
C SER A 225 -7.00 -10.72 5.03
N LYS A 226 -6.82 -10.37 3.74
CA LYS A 226 -7.41 -9.19 3.09
C LYS A 226 -7.11 -7.86 3.81
N MET A 227 -6.04 -7.80 4.62
CA MET A 227 -5.66 -6.62 5.40
C MET A 227 -4.86 -5.57 4.62
N SER A 228 -4.54 -5.79 3.34
CA SER A 228 -3.65 -4.91 2.57
C SER A 228 -4.19 -3.49 2.42
N VAL A 229 -5.49 -3.33 2.10
CA VAL A 229 -6.16 -2.02 2.00
C VAL A 229 -6.14 -1.31 3.36
N HIS A 230 -6.42 -2.04 4.43
CA HIS A 230 -6.42 -1.50 5.78
C HIS A 230 -5.03 -1.08 6.27
N LEU A 231 -3.98 -1.82 5.90
CA LEU A 231 -2.59 -1.45 6.16
C LEU A 231 -2.17 -0.24 5.34
N ARG A 232 -2.60 -0.14 4.06
CA ARG A 232 -2.28 1.00 3.19
C ARG A 232 -2.77 2.33 3.76
N PHE A 233 -4.00 2.34 4.28
CA PHE A 233 -4.63 3.55 4.85
C PHE A 233 -4.60 3.60 6.38
N GLY A 234 -3.90 2.65 7.02
CA GLY A 234 -3.65 2.60 8.46
C GLY A 234 -4.92 2.57 9.31
N THR A 235 -5.99 1.93 8.81
CA THR A 235 -7.25 1.72 9.54
C THR A 235 -7.16 0.59 10.56
N VAL A 236 -6.06 -0.19 10.50
CA VAL A 236 -5.65 -1.20 11.47
C VAL A 236 -4.21 -0.94 11.89
N SER A 237 -3.83 -1.34 13.10
CA SER A 237 -2.45 -1.22 13.54
C SER A 237 -1.58 -2.36 13.03
N ILE A 238 -0.41 -2.03 12.48
CA ILE A 238 0.63 -3.03 12.17
C ILE A 238 1.10 -3.77 13.43
N ARG A 239 1.14 -3.09 14.59
CA ARG A 239 1.56 -3.69 15.87
C ARG A 239 0.57 -4.73 16.37
N GLU A 240 -0.73 -4.52 16.11
CA GLU A 240 -1.76 -5.52 16.43
C GLU A 240 -1.60 -6.76 15.56
N LEU A 241 -1.40 -6.57 14.25
CA LEU A 241 -1.21 -7.69 13.32
C LEU A 241 0.07 -8.45 13.60
N VAL A 242 1.17 -7.76 13.91
CA VAL A 242 2.46 -8.38 14.25
C VAL A 242 2.36 -9.14 15.57
N SER A 243 1.79 -8.54 16.63
CA SER A 243 1.59 -9.20 17.92
C SER A 243 0.81 -10.51 17.75
N LEU A 244 -0.25 -10.48 16.93
CA LEU A 244 -1.02 -11.67 16.62
C LEU A 244 -0.19 -12.69 15.82
N ALA A 245 0.49 -12.26 14.77
CA ALA A 245 1.23 -13.13 13.86
C ALA A 245 2.37 -13.88 14.57
N ILE A 246 3.08 -13.21 15.50
CA ILE A 246 4.11 -13.82 16.35
C ILE A 246 3.58 -15.03 17.11
N LEU A 247 2.34 -14.97 17.61
CA LEU A 247 1.72 -16.02 18.41
C LEU A 247 1.02 -17.09 17.58
N THR A 248 0.77 -16.84 16.29
CA THR A 248 -0.16 -17.66 15.49
C THR A 248 0.46 -18.28 14.26
N ASN A 249 1.16 -17.51 13.41
CA ASN A 249 1.66 -18.01 12.13
C ASN A 249 2.89 -17.21 11.64
N GLU A 250 4.06 -17.84 11.67
CA GLU A 250 5.32 -17.22 11.23
C GLU A 250 5.30 -16.85 9.75
N LYS A 251 4.60 -17.62 8.91
CA LYS A 251 4.51 -17.30 7.48
C LYS A 251 3.73 -16.02 7.26
N TYR A 252 2.65 -15.79 8.01
CA TYR A 252 1.91 -14.53 7.99
C TYR A 252 2.78 -13.36 8.51
N LEU A 253 3.53 -13.57 9.59
CA LEU A 253 4.48 -12.57 10.11
C LEU A 253 5.50 -12.16 9.04
N ASN A 254 6.06 -13.12 8.30
CA ASN A 254 7.02 -12.83 7.23
C ASN A 254 6.45 -11.91 6.15
N GLU A 255 5.17 -11.99 5.82
CA GLU A 255 4.56 -11.09 4.83
C GLU A 255 4.40 -9.66 5.36
N LEU A 256 4.17 -9.50 6.66
CA LEU A 256 4.23 -8.18 7.32
C LEU A 256 5.65 -7.61 7.32
N ILE A 257 6.65 -8.46 7.52
CA ILE A 257 8.07 -8.07 7.43
C ILE A 257 8.45 -7.70 5.99
N TRP A 258 7.91 -8.39 4.97
CA TRP A 258 8.13 -8.05 3.56
C TRP A 258 7.67 -6.64 3.22
N ARG A 259 6.51 -6.22 3.77
CA ARG A 259 6.03 -4.85 3.62
C ARG A 259 7.04 -3.84 4.16
N GLU A 260 7.57 -4.05 5.37
CA GLU A 260 8.58 -3.17 5.95
C GLU A 260 9.93 -3.23 5.23
N PHE A 261 10.32 -4.40 4.73
CA PHE A 261 11.52 -4.54 3.91
C PHE A 261 11.44 -3.64 2.68
N PHE A 262 10.31 -3.66 1.94
CA PHE A 262 10.15 -2.78 0.79
C PHE A 262 10.08 -1.29 1.18
N MET A 263 9.48 -0.93 2.32
CA MET A 263 9.52 0.45 2.81
C MET A 263 10.94 0.91 3.14
N SER A 264 11.74 0.05 3.78
CA SER A 264 13.15 0.32 4.06
C SER A 264 13.93 0.52 2.76
N ILE A 265 13.72 -0.34 1.77
CA ILE A 265 14.37 -0.21 0.45
C ILE A 265 13.98 1.11 -0.24
N LEU A 266 12.70 1.47 -0.28
CA LEU A 266 12.27 2.74 -0.88
C LEU A 266 12.90 3.95 -0.17
N TYR A 267 12.93 3.94 1.16
CA TYR A 267 13.52 5.01 1.95
C TYR A 267 15.01 5.20 1.67
N HIS A 268 15.76 4.10 1.60
CA HIS A 268 17.21 4.11 1.36
C HIS A 268 17.58 4.34 -0.12
N PHE A 269 16.69 3.99 -1.03
CA PHE A 269 16.92 4.02 -2.48
C PHE A 269 15.73 4.66 -3.22
N PRO A 270 15.44 5.95 -2.99
CA PRO A 270 14.26 6.62 -3.55
C PRO A 270 14.25 6.70 -5.09
N HIS A 271 15.43 6.62 -5.73
CA HIS A 271 15.55 6.55 -7.19
C HIS A 271 14.83 5.33 -7.78
N THR A 272 14.57 4.27 -6.99
CA THR A 272 13.87 3.06 -7.45
C THR A 272 12.43 3.30 -7.90
N VAL A 273 11.87 4.48 -7.59
CA VAL A 273 10.57 4.92 -8.11
C VAL A 273 10.56 4.99 -9.63
N SER A 274 11.63 5.50 -10.24
CA SER A 274 11.74 5.68 -11.69
C SER A 274 12.80 4.77 -12.34
N GLU A 275 13.73 4.23 -11.55
CA GLU A 275 14.90 3.51 -12.05
C GLU A 275 14.96 2.06 -11.55
N ASN A 276 15.67 1.20 -12.29
CA ASN A 276 15.95 -0.15 -11.78
C ASN A 276 16.93 -0.06 -10.61
N PHE A 277 16.69 -0.82 -9.55
CA PHE A 277 17.61 -0.93 -8.42
C PHE A 277 19.01 -1.36 -8.87
N HIS A 278 19.07 -2.36 -9.75
CA HIS A 278 20.31 -2.75 -10.40
C HIS A 278 20.48 -1.97 -11.72
N GLU A 279 21.26 -0.89 -11.68
CA GLU A 279 21.48 0.07 -12.77
C GLU A 279 21.82 -0.57 -14.12
N LYS A 280 22.52 -1.72 -14.14
CA LYS A 280 22.85 -2.42 -15.40
C LYS A 280 21.62 -2.71 -16.26
N TYR A 281 20.46 -2.95 -15.64
CA TYR A 281 19.20 -3.23 -16.36
C TYR A 281 18.52 -1.97 -16.92
N ASN A 282 19.02 -0.77 -16.62
CA ASN A 282 18.59 0.45 -17.31
C ASN A 282 18.95 0.41 -18.81
N LYS A 283 19.89 -0.46 -19.22
CA LYS A 283 20.24 -0.70 -20.63
C LYS A 283 19.32 -1.68 -21.36
N MET A 284 18.28 -2.21 -20.69
CA MET A 284 17.38 -3.17 -21.30
C MET A 284 16.55 -2.54 -22.42
N THR A 285 16.55 -3.18 -23.59
CA THR A 285 15.67 -2.80 -24.69
C THR A 285 14.35 -3.56 -24.59
N TRP A 286 13.33 -2.90 -24.04
CA TRP A 286 11.97 -3.45 -23.97
C TRP A 286 11.29 -3.42 -25.33
N ARG A 287 10.42 -4.41 -25.60
CA ARG A 287 9.60 -4.43 -26.83
C ARG A 287 8.52 -3.35 -26.80
N ASN A 288 7.91 -3.12 -25.63
CA ASN A 288 6.87 -2.13 -25.42
C ASN A 288 5.79 -2.13 -26.52
N ASN A 289 5.33 -3.33 -26.89
CA ASN A 289 4.25 -3.47 -27.85
C ASN A 289 2.92 -3.02 -27.21
N GLN A 290 2.36 -1.94 -27.72
CA GLN A 290 1.16 -1.31 -27.17
C GLN A 290 -0.08 -2.23 -27.23
N SER A 291 -0.28 -2.96 -28.32
CA SER A 291 -1.42 -3.86 -28.47
C SER A 291 -1.33 -5.07 -27.51
N GLU A 292 -0.14 -5.62 -27.31
CA GLU A 292 0.08 -6.68 -26.31
C GLU A 292 -0.14 -6.15 -24.88
N PHE A 293 0.25 -4.89 -24.60
CA PHE A 293 -0.01 -4.24 -23.31
C PHE A 293 -1.52 -4.06 -23.06
N GLU A 294 -2.27 -3.59 -24.05
CA GLU A 294 -3.72 -3.40 -23.96
C GLU A 294 -4.46 -4.73 -23.77
N ALA A 295 -4.01 -5.79 -24.46
CA ALA A 295 -4.50 -7.15 -24.25
C ALA A 295 -4.23 -7.64 -22.81
N TRP A 296 -3.05 -7.35 -22.27
CA TRP A 296 -2.72 -7.64 -20.88
C TRP A 296 -3.60 -6.84 -19.91
N CYS A 297 -3.72 -5.52 -20.07
CA CYS A 297 -4.57 -4.67 -19.24
C CYS A 297 -6.03 -5.14 -19.20
N SER A 298 -6.56 -5.59 -20.34
CA SER A 298 -7.95 -6.01 -20.48
C SER A 298 -8.22 -7.49 -20.14
N GLY A 299 -7.18 -8.29 -19.83
CA GLY A 299 -7.33 -9.71 -19.57
C GLY A 299 -7.81 -10.50 -20.80
N LYS A 300 -7.15 -10.23 -21.94
CA LYS A 300 -7.39 -10.84 -23.26
C LYS A 300 -6.09 -11.35 -23.90
N THR A 301 -5.24 -12.00 -23.11
CA THR A 301 -3.94 -12.51 -23.53
C THR A 301 -3.99 -13.94 -24.08
N GLY A 302 -5.08 -14.68 -23.82
CA GLY A 302 -5.16 -16.11 -24.12
C GLY A 302 -4.36 -16.98 -23.15
N PHE A 303 -3.97 -16.42 -22.00
CA PHE A 303 -3.40 -17.16 -20.87
C PHE A 303 -4.36 -17.09 -19.67
N PRO A 304 -5.10 -18.17 -19.35
CA PRO A 304 -6.29 -18.09 -18.49
C PRO A 304 -6.05 -17.51 -17.11
N LEU A 305 -4.97 -17.90 -16.44
CA LEU A 305 -4.64 -17.37 -15.11
C LEU A 305 -4.22 -15.90 -15.13
N VAL A 306 -3.59 -15.45 -16.23
CA VAL A 306 -3.25 -14.03 -16.43
C VAL A 306 -4.53 -13.24 -16.64
N ASP A 307 -5.39 -13.71 -17.54
CA ASP A 307 -6.64 -13.04 -17.88
C ASP A 307 -7.60 -12.97 -16.70
N ALA A 308 -7.75 -14.07 -15.94
CA ALA A 308 -8.54 -14.11 -14.72
C ALA A 308 -8.04 -13.10 -13.68
N GLY A 309 -6.72 -13.00 -13.50
CA GLY A 309 -6.10 -12.01 -12.64
C GLY A 309 -6.41 -10.58 -13.04
N MET A 310 -6.21 -10.26 -14.32
CA MET A 310 -6.44 -8.91 -14.82
C MET A 310 -7.92 -8.52 -14.76
N ARG A 311 -8.83 -9.47 -14.95
CA ARG A 311 -10.27 -9.27 -14.74
C ARG A 311 -10.61 -9.06 -13.27
N GLU A 312 -10.07 -9.86 -12.34
CA GLU A 312 -10.21 -9.64 -10.89
C GLU A 312 -9.78 -8.21 -10.51
N LEU A 313 -8.60 -7.78 -10.98
CA LEU A 313 -8.08 -6.43 -10.72
C LEU A 313 -9.00 -5.34 -11.24
N ASN A 314 -9.44 -5.45 -12.48
CA ASN A 314 -10.27 -4.43 -13.11
C ASN A 314 -11.64 -4.32 -12.45
N GLU A 315 -12.24 -5.44 -12.06
CA GLU A 315 -13.56 -5.47 -11.45
C GLU A 315 -13.52 -5.07 -9.98
N THR A 316 -12.57 -5.60 -9.21
CA THR A 316 -12.56 -5.46 -7.75
C THR A 316 -11.63 -4.34 -7.26
N GLY A 317 -10.54 -4.07 -7.98
CA GLY A 317 -9.44 -3.24 -7.50
C GLY A 317 -8.46 -4.00 -6.59
N LEU A 318 -8.54 -5.33 -6.55
CA LEU A 318 -7.64 -6.22 -5.82
C LEU A 318 -7.20 -7.36 -6.74
N MET A 319 -6.09 -8.01 -6.41
CA MET A 319 -5.66 -9.23 -7.08
C MET A 319 -4.92 -10.11 -6.07
N HIS A 320 -5.17 -11.42 -6.13
CA HIS A 320 -4.45 -12.37 -5.27
C HIS A 320 -2.92 -12.31 -5.50
N ASN A 321 -2.10 -12.34 -4.44
CA ASN A 321 -0.65 -12.13 -4.55
C ASN A 321 0.04 -13.11 -5.51
N ARG A 322 -0.33 -14.39 -5.47
CA ARG A 322 0.18 -15.40 -6.44
C ARG A 322 -0.07 -14.95 -7.87
N VAL A 323 -1.24 -14.40 -8.14
CA VAL A 323 -1.65 -13.98 -9.49
C VAL A 323 -0.97 -12.67 -9.87
N ARG A 324 -0.74 -11.73 -8.93
CA ARG A 324 0.11 -10.55 -9.14
C ARG A 324 1.50 -10.93 -9.65
N MET A 325 2.12 -11.95 -9.03
CA MET A 325 3.42 -12.46 -9.49
C MET A 325 3.35 -13.04 -10.91
N VAL A 326 2.28 -13.77 -11.24
CA VAL A 326 2.08 -14.38 -12.56
C VAL A 326 1.89 -13.31 -13.64
N VAL A 327 0.99 -12.34 -13.44
CA VAL A 327 0.72 -11.30 -14.43
C VAL A 327 1.92 -10.37 -14.63
N ALA A 328 2.67 -10.08 -13.56
CA ALA A 328 3.88 -9.26 -13.64
C ALA A 328 5.03 -9.99 -14.35
N ASN A 329 5.22 -11.28 -14.06
CA ASN A 329 6.20 -12.10 -14.79
C ASN A 329 5.81 -12.24 -16.27
N PHE A 330 4.52 -12.42 -16.56
CA PHE A 330 4.02 -12.49 -17.94
C PHE A 330 4.34 -11.20 -18.72
N LEU A 331 4.00 -10.03 -18.16
CA LEU A 331 4.27 -8.74 -18.79
C LEU A 331 5.76 -8.51 -19.03
N THR A 332 6.57 -8.68 -17.98
CA THR A 332 8.00 -8.29 -18.01
C THR A 332 8.89 -9.32 -18.69
N LYS A 333 8.50 -10.61 -18.71
CA LYS A 333 9.30 -11.68 -19.30
C LYS A 333 8.76 -12.11 -20.65
N LEU A 334 7.49 -12.48 -20.75
CA LEU A 334 6.96 -13.05 -21.98
C LEU A 334 6.64 -11.97 -23.02
N LEU A 335 5.95 -10.90 -22.61
CA LEU A 335 5.70 -9.76 -23.51
C LEU A 335 6.95 -8.88 -23.67
N LEU A 336 7.86 -8.91 -22.69
CA LEU A 336 9.07 -8.08 -22.61
C LEU A 336 8.70 -6.58 -22.69
N ILE A 337 7.68 -6.21 -21.93
CA ILE A 337 7.23 -4.82 -21.73
C ILE A 337 7.83 -4.29 -20.43
N ASP A 338 8.21 -3.01 -20.44
CA ASP A 338 8.78 -2.33 -19.28
C ASP A 338 7.85 -2.48 -18.05
N TRP A 339 8.45 -2.90 -16.93
CA TRP A 339 7.72 -3.12 -15.68
C TRP A 339 7.01 -1.84 -15.19
N ARG A 340 7.51 -0.65 -15.57
CA ARG A 340 6.90 0.63 -15.22
C ARG A 340 5.50 0.80 -15.78
N TRP A 341 5.22 0.23 -16.97
CA TRP A 341 3.87 0.26 -17.54
C TRP A 341 2.89 -0.56 -16.69
N GLY A 342 3.36 -1.72 -16.20
CA GLY A 342 2.58 -2.56 -15.29
C GLY A 342 2.40 -1.91 -13.91
N GLU A 343 3.47 -1.30 -13.38
CA GLU A 343 3.47 -0.53 -12.13
C GLU A 343 2.40 0.57 -12.16
N GLU A 344 2.42 1.41 -13.21
CA GLU A 344 1.49 2.52 -13.38
C GLU A 344 0.05 2.03 -13.55
N TYR A 345 -0.15 0.92 -14.29
CA TYR A 345 -1.47 0.30 -14.42
C TYR A 345 -1.99 -0.19 -13.07
N PHE A 346 -1.13 -0.83 -12.27
CA PHE A 346 -1.45 -1.27 -10.91
C PHE A 346 -1.74 -0.07 -9.99
N ALA A 347 -0.99 1.03 -10.11
CA ALA A 347 -1.23 2.26 -9.37
C ALA A 347 -2.61 2.87 -9.64
N LYS A 348 -3.11 2.73 -10.86
CA LYS A 348 -4.45 3.21 -11.25
C LYS A 348 -5.60 2.30 -10.79
N LYS A 349 -5.33 1.03 -10.47
CA LYS A 349 -6.38 0.01 -10.22
C LYS A 349 -6.41 -0.50 -8.78
N LEU A 350 -5.26 -0.66 -8.13
CA LEU A 350 -5.18 -1.30 -6.83
C LEU A 350 -5.71 -0.41 -5.71
N LEU A 351 -6.68 -0.94 -4.97
CA LEU A 351 -7.17 -0.38 -3.73
C LEU A 351 -6.10 -0.36 -2.63
N ASP A 352 -5.19 -1.34 -2.65
CA ASP A 352 -4.10 -1.48 -1.70
C ASP A 352 -2.76 -0.97 -2.24
N TYR A 353 -2.77 -0.13 -3.28
CA TYR A 353 -1.56 0.41 -3.87
C TYR A 353 -0.71 1.12 -2.82
N GLU A 354 0.48 0.58 -2.55
CA GLU A 354 1.51 1.18 -1.72
C GLU A 354 2.79 1.24 -2.54
N LEU A 355 3.34 2.45 -2.71
CA LEU A 355 4.43 2.71 -3.65
C LEU A 355 5.61 1.75 -3.46
N SER A 356 6.08 1.61 -2.21
CA SER A 356 7.17 0.72 -1.84
C SER A 356 6.90 -0.74 -2.19
N SER A 357 5.73 -1.25 -1.78
CA SER A 357 5.36 -2.64 -2.00
C SER A 357 5.12 -2.93 -3.49
N ASN A 358 4.52 -2.00 -4.25
CA ASN A 358 4.25 -2.18 -5.66
C ASN A 358 5.54 -2.19 -6.48
N ILE A 359 6.37 -1.14 -6.38
CA ILE A 359 7.67 -1.07 -7.09
C ILE A 359 8.55 -2.26 -6.72
N GLY A 360 8.66 -2.57 -5.42
CA GLY A 360 9.48 -3.68 -4.96
C GLY A 360 9.09 -5.00 -5.61
N ASN A 361 7.78 -5.30 -5.69
CA ASN A 361 7.28 -6.52 -6.34
C ASN A 361 7.41 -6.50 -7.87
N TRP A 362 7.20 -5.35 -8.52
CA TRP A 362 7.40 -5.23 -9.97
C TRP A 362 8.86 -5.44 -10.38
N GLN A 363 9.79 -4.81 -9.66
CA GLN A 363 11.21 -5.02 -9.89
C GLN A 363 11.66 -6.44 -9.51
N TRP A 364 11.06 -7.06 -8.48
CA TRP A 364 11.27 -8.47 -8.15
C TRP A 364 10.86 -9.39 -9.30
N ALA A 365 9.67 -9.17 -9.88
CA ALA A 365 9.14 -9.96 -11.00
C ALA A 365 9.97 -9.75 -12.28
N ALA A 366 10.41 -8.51 -12.52
CA ALA A 366 11.29 -8.14 -13.62
C ALA A 366 12.73 -8.65 -13.44
N GLY A 367 13.15 -9.10 -12.25
CA GLY A 367 14.54 -9.51 -12.01
C GLY A 367 15.52 -8.34 -11.97
N THR A 368 15.03 -7.12 -11.76
CA THR A 368 15.82 -5.87 -11.77
C THR A 368 15.99 -5.25 -10.38
N GLY A 369 15.21 -5.73 -9.41
CA GLY A 369 15.14 -5.23 -8.03
C GLY A 369 16.07 -5.91 -7.03
N VAL A 370 15.91 -5.53 -5.77
CA VAL A 370 16.49 -6.24 -4.61
C VAL A 370 15.88 -7.63 -4.45
N ASP A 371 16.68 -8.59 -3.98
CA ASP A 371 16.29 -9.98 -3.75
C ASP A 371 15.44 -10.58 -4.89
N ALA A 372 15.67 -10.11 -6.12
CA ALA A 372 14.78 -10.35 -7.23
C ALA A 372 14.88 -11.79 -7.72
N ALA A 373 13.79 -12.28 -8.32
CA ALA A 373 13.83 -13.55 -9.01
C ALA A 373 14.98 -13.55 -10.03
N PRO A 374 15.81 -14.61 -10.10
CA PRO A 374 16.85 -14.70 -11.12
C PRO A 374 16.24 -14.46 -12.50
N TYR A 375 16.91 -13.71 -13.37
CA TYR A 375 16.31 -13.27 -14.63
C TYR A 375 15.79 -14.41 -15.51
N PHE A 376 16.41 -15.60 -15.41
CA PHE A 376 16.05 -16.82 -16.14
C PHE A 376 14.83 -17.54 -15.56
N ARG A 377 14.31 -17.09 -14.41
CA ARG A 377 13.07 -17.59 -13.81
C ARG A 377 11.87 -16.98 -14.53
N ILE A 378 11.53 -17.59 -15.65
CA ILE A 378 10.35 -17.26 -16.45
C ILE A 378 9.27 -18.30 -16.13
N PHE A 379 8.11 -17.87 -15.65
CA PHE A 379 7.03 -18.76 -15.27
C PHE A 379 6.42 -19.39 -16.52
N ARG A 380 6.21 -20.71 -16.46
CA ARG A 380 5.45 -21.44 -17.49
C ARG A 380 3.97 -21.33 -17.15
N PRO A 381 3.12 -20.70 -17.98
CA PRO A 381 1.74 -20.42 -17.61
C PRO A 381 0.92 -21.67 -17.23
N ASP A 382 1.04 -22.75 -18.00
CA ASP A 382 0.45 -24.07 -17.73
C ASP A 382 0.76 -24.58 -16.31
N THR A 383 2.03 -24.54 -15.90
CA THR A 383 2.45 -25.03 -14.56
C THR A 383 1.93 -24.16 -13.44
N GLN A 384 1.67 -22.88 -13.69
CA GLN A 384 1.08 -22.01 -12.68
C GLN A 384 -0.39 -22.37 -12.47
N VAL A 385 -1.12 -22.72 -13.54
CA VAL A 385 -2.49 -23.24 -13.44
C VAL A 385 -2.50 -24.59 -12.72
N GLU A 386 -1.73 -25.57 -13.22
CA GLU A 386 -1.67 -26.92 -12.64
C GLU A 386 -1.36 -26.93 -11.13
N ARG A 387 -0.52 -25.98 -10.69
CA ARG A 387 -0.07 -25.90 -9.31
C ARG A 387 -1.00 -25.12 -8.39
N PHE A 388 -1.61 -24.04 -8.88
CA PHE A 388 -2.32 -23.08 -8.01
C PHE A 388 -3.83 -23.02 -8.27
N ASP A 389 -4.32 -23.48 -9.42
CA ASP A 389 -5.74 -23.48 -9.78
C ASP A 389 -6.07 -24.72 -10.61
N LYS A 390 -5.72 -25.90 -10.08
CA LYS A 390 -5.80 -27.19 -10.78
C LYS A 390 -7.20 -27.51 -11.32
N ASP A 391 -8.22 -27.14 -10.55
CA ASP A 391 -9.63 -27.40 -10.89
C ASP A 391 -10.29 -26.21 -11.62
N PHE A 392 -9.49 -25.21 -12.01
CA PHE A 392 -9.91 -24.00 -12.72
C PHE A 392 -10.97 -23.17 -11.97
N GLU A 393 -11.09 -23.31 -10.65
CA GLU A 393 -12.12 -22.61 -9.86
C GLU A 393 -11.94 -21.09 -9.95
N TYR A 394 -10.69 -20.59 -9.82
CA TYR A 394 -10.42 -19.17 -9.93
C TYR A 394 -10.57 -18.68 -11.38
N ILE A 395 -10.09 -19.45 -12.35
CA ILE A 395 -10.24 -19.12 -13.78
C ILE A 395 -11.72 -19.03 -14.16
N LYS A 396 -12.54 -20.02 -13.83
CA LYS A 396 -13.98 -20.04 -14.14
C LYS A 396 -14.76 -18.94 -13.44
N LYS A 397 -14.31 -18.52 -12.24
CA LYS A 397 -14.92 -17.38 -11.54
C LYS A 397 -14.78 -16.08 -12.33
N TRP A 398 -13.62 -15.83 -12.94
CA TRP A 398 -13.32 -14.56 -13.64
C TRP A 398 -13.44 -14.64 -15.17
N ILE A 399 -13.55 -15.86 -15.69
CA ILE A 399 -13.79 -16.17 -17.11
C ILE A 399 -14.91 -17.21 -17.16
N PRO A 400 -16.19 -16.81 -16.94
CA PRO A 400 -17.31 -17.76 -16.89
C PRO A 400 -17.44 -18.63 -18.14
N ASP A 401 -17.12 -18.09 -19.32
CA ASP A 401 -17.23 -18.78 -20.62
C ASP A 401 -15.96 -19.54 -21.04
N TYR A 402 -15.03 -19.81 -20.11
CA TYR A 402 -13.73 -20.42 -20.40
C TYR A 402 -13.80 -21.74 -21.19
N GLU A 403 -14.84 -22.57 -21.00
CA GLU A 403 -14.94 -23.89 -21.64
C GLU A 403 -15.50 -23.85 -23.08
N ASN A 404 -16.14 -22.75 -23.50
CA ASN A 404 -16.89 -22.71 -24.75
C ASN A 404 -16.18 -21.97 -25.88
N ASP A 405 -15.54 -20.83 -25.58
CA ASP A 405 -14.96 -19.93 -26.58
C ASP A 405 -13.84 -19.09 -25.96
N TYR A 406 -12.72 -19.73 -25.64
CA TYR A 406 -11.55 -19.05 -25.10
C TYR A 406 -10.56 -18.69 -26.21
N ILE A 407 -10.06 -17.45 -26.15
CA ILE A 407 -9.22 -16.85 -27.18
C ILE A 407 -7.84 -17.51 -27.31
N ASP A 408 -7.26 -17.43 -28.51
CA ASP A 408 -5.90 -17.89 -28.78
C ASP A 408 -4.84 -17.07 -28.04
N PRO A 409 -3.70 -17.68 -27.64
CA PRO A 409 -2.58 -16.98 -27.03
C PRO A 409 -1.99 -15.88 -27.92
N ILE A 410 -1.83 -14.67 -27.39
CA ILE A 410 -1.24 -13.53 -28.12
C ILE A 410 0.26 -13.69 -28.42
N VAL A 411 0.93 -14.64 -27.76
CA VAL A 411 2.35 -14.96 -27.97
C VAL A 411 2.62 -16.45 -27.84
N ASN A 412 3.55 -16.97 -28.64
CA ASN A 412 4.08 -18.32 -28.45
C ASN A 412 5.03 -18.35 -27.24
N TYR A 413 4.75 -19.22 -26.25
CA TYR A 413 5.55 -19.29 -25.03
C TYR A 413 7.04 -19.61 -25.27
N LYS A 414 7.36 -20.56 -26.16
CA LYS A 414 8.75 -21.00 -26.37
C LYS A 414 9.58 -19.86 -26.96
N GLU A 415 9.04 -19.18 -27.96
CA GLU A 415 9.67 -18.04 -28.61
C GLU A 415 9.79 -16.84 -27.65
N ALA A 416 8.71 -16.51 -26.93
CA ALA A 416 8.69 -15.43 -25.96
C ALA A 416 9.72 -15.65 -24.85
N ARG A 417 9.80 -16.87 -24.31
CA ARG A 417 10.79 -17.24 -23.32
C ARG A 417 12.22 -17.10 -23.85
N GLN A 418 12.49 -17.60 -25.05
CA GLN A 418 13.83 -17.53 -25.64
C GLN A 418 14.25 -16.07 -25.86
N ARG A 419 13.35 -15.26 -26.43
CA ARG A 419 13.54 -13.81 -26.62
C ARG A 419 13.86 -13.09 -25.31
N ALA A 420 13.15 -13.42 -24.23
CA ALA A 420 13.43 -12.86 -22.92
C ALA A 420 14.85 -13.22 -22.46
N LEU A 421 15.22 -14.50 -22.48
CA LEU A 421 16.56 -14.94 -22.06
C LEU A 421 17.67 -14.25 -22.85
N ASP A 422 17.52 -14.13 -24.17
CA ASP A 422 18.50 -13.48 -25.03
C ASP A 422 18.62 -11.98 -24.72
N SER A 423 17.51 -11.33 -24.35
CA SER A 423 17.51 -9.91 -23.97
C SER A 423 18.27 -9.68 -22.66
N TYR A 424 18.09 -10.53 -21.64
CA TYR A 424 18.87 -10.43 -20.40
C TYR A 424 20.34 -10.81 -20.61
N LYS A 425 20.64 -11.79 -21.47
CA LYS A 425 22.02 -12.18 -21.85
C LYS A 425 22.83 -11.06 -22.48
N ARG A 426 22.21 -10.14 -23.20
CA ARG A 426 22.90 -8.98 -23.80
C ARG A 426 23.34 -7.92 -22.77
N ILE A 427 22.81 -7.98 -21.55
CA ILE A 427 23.06 -6.99 -20.48
C ILE A 427 24.08 -7.49 -19.46
N MET A 428 24.19 -8.82 -19.29
CA MET A 428 25.20 -9.46 -18.45
C MET A 428 26.56 -9.45 -19.13
#